data_AF-A0A959SP74-F1
#
_entry.id   AF-A0A959SP74-F1
#
_cell.length_a   1.000
_cell.length_b   1.000
_cell.length_c   1.000
_cell.angle_alpha   90.00
_cell.angle_beta   90.00
_cell.angle_gamma   90.00
#
_symmetry.space_group_name_H-M   'P 1'
#
loop_
_entity.id
_entity.type
_entity.pdbx_description
1 polymer ?
#
loop_
_entity_poly.entity_id
_entity_poly.type
_entity_poly.pdbx_seq_one_letter_code
_entity_poly.pdbx_strand_id
1 'polypeptide(L)' 'EDGTMIAFDENAAVIIDAANNPRFFFYFWPVARELREKKFMKIISLAPEVL' A
#
# COMPACT_ATOMS: atom_id res chain seq x y z
N GLU A 1 -15.63 -6.13 7.12
CA GLU A 1 -16.64 -6.83 7.95
C GLU A 1 -16.10 -7.32 9.30
N ASP A 2 -15.04 -6.70 9.86
CA ASP A 2 -14.55 -7.05 11.22
C ASP A 2 -14.61 -5.88 12.23
N GLY A 3 -15.08 -4.69 11.84
CA GLY A 3 -15.14 -3.51 12.72
C GLY A 3 -13.78 -3.01 13.24
N THR A 4 -12.68 -3.67 12.83
CA THR A 4 -11.32 -3.35 13.24
C THR A 4 -10.86 -2.07 12.58
N MET A 5 -10.34 -1.15 13.39
CA MET A 5 -9.73 0.10 12.94
C MET A 5 -8.22 -0.05 13.05
N ILE A 6 -7.50 0.19 11.96
CA ILE A 6 -6.03 0.18 11.92
C ILE A 6 -5.60 1.62 11.67
N ALA A 7 -4.70 2.14 12.51
CA ALA A 7 -4.12 3.47 12.37
C ALA A 7 -2.61 3.35 12.22
N PHE A 8 -2.03 4.21 11.39
CA PHE A 8 -0.58 4.33 11.21
C PHE A 8 -0.10 5.58 11.95
N ASP A 9 1.07 5.49 12.57
CA ASP A 9 1.67 6.61 13.29
C ASP A 9 2.18 7.71 12.33
N GLU A 10 2.60 7.32 11.12
CA GLU A 10 3.14 8.23 10.10
C GLU A 10 2.36 8.17 8.78
N ASN A 11 2.38 9.30 8.04
CA ASN A 11 1.78 9.40 6.72
C ASN A 11 2.80 9.04 5.64
N ALA A 12 2.43 8.17 4.70
CA ALA A 12 3.26 7.78 3.57
C ALA A 12 2.49 7.92 2.24
N ALA A 13 3.20 8.27 1.17
CA ALA A 13 2.62 8.40 -0.16
C ALA A 13 3.49 7.70 -1.21
N VAL A 14 2.83 7.11 -2.20
CA VAL A 14 3.47 6.37 -3.29
C VAL A 14 3.22 7.06 -4.61
N ILE A 15 4.29 7.40 -5.33
CA ILE A 15 4.19 7.99 -6.67
C ILE A 15 4.01 6.86 -7.69
N ILE A 16 2.89 6.92 -8.41
CA ILE A 16 2.52 6.00 -9.49
C ILE A 16 2.54 6.71 -10.84
N ASP A 17 2.80 5.96 -11.91
CA ASP A 17 2.63 6.43 -13.29
C ASP A 17 1.18 6.21 -13.79
N ALA A 18 0.89 6.68 -15.00
CA ALA A 18 -0.42 6.51 -15.66
C ALA A 18 -0.78 5.03 -15.95
N ALA A 19 0.18 4.12 -15.83
CA ALA A 19 0.01 2.68 -15.98
C ALA A 19 -0.01 1.96 -14.61
N ASN A 20 -0.20 2.69 -13.51
CA ASN A 20 -0.23 2.19 -12.12
C ASN A 20 1.05 1.45 -11.69
N ASN A 21 2.20 1.78 -12.29
CA ASN A 21 3.49 1.29 -11.83
C ASN A 21 4.10 2.27 -10.82
N PRO A 22 4.68 1.78 -9.73
CA PRO A 22 5.46 2.61 -8.83
C PRO A 22 6.70 3.13 -9.53
N ARG A 23 6.95 4.45 -9.47
CA ARG A 23 8.16 5.06 -10.07
C ARG A 23 9.43 4.88 -9.22
N PHE A 24 9.29 4.62 -7.92
CA PHE A 24 10.41 4.45 -7.00
C PHE A 24 10.20 3.21 -6.11
N PHE A 25 11.26 2.44 -5.89
CA PHE A 25 11.23 1.06 -5.37
C PHE A 25 11.71 0.93 -3.89
N PHE A 26 11.37 1.88 -3.02
CA PHE A 26 11.74 1.79 -1.60
C PHE A 26 10.49 1.85 -0.70
N TYR A 27 9.83 0.69 -0.54
CA TYR A 27 8.69 0.53 0.36
C TYR A 27 9.13 -0.25 1.61
N PHE A 28 9.47 0.48 2.67
CA PHE A 28 9.77 -0.08 4.01
C PHE A 28 8.61 0.11 5.00
N TRP A 29 7.40 0.32 4.50
CA TRP A 29 6.23 0.64 5.30
C TRP A 29 5.16 -0.45 5.20
N PRO A 30 4.48 -0.80 6.30
CA PRO A 30 3.32 -1.67 6.26
C PRO A 30 2.22 -1.05 5.41
N VAL A 31 1.55 -1.88 4.60
CA VAL A 31 0.52 -1.42 3.67
C VAL A 31 -0.83 -1.97 4.08
N ALA A 32 -1.87 -1.13 4.06
CA ALA A 32 -3.23 -1.57 4.34
C ALA A 32 -3.77 -2.53 3.26
N ARG A 33 -4.47 -3.58 3.69
CA ARG A 33 -5.14 -4.55 2.81
C ARG A 33 -6.16 -3.94 1.84
N GLU A 34 -6.68 -2.77 2.17
CA GLU A 34 -7.62 -1.99 1.36
C GLU A 34 -7.06 -1.63 -0.03
N LEU A 35 -5.74 -1.55 -0.19
CA LEU A 35 -5.13 -1.31 -1.51
C LEU A 35 -5.44 -2.42 -2.52
N ARG A 36 -5.83 -3.62 -2.04
CA ARG A 36 -6.17 -4.77 -2.87
C ARG A 36 -7.47 -4.55 -3.63
N GLU A 37 -8.45 -3.91 -2.98
CA GLU A 37 -9.73 -3.56 -3.58
C GLU A 37 -9.57 -2.47 -4.65
N LYS A 38 -8.61 -1.57 -4.43
CA LYS A 38 -8.27 -0.48 -5.36
C LYS A 38 -7.35 -0.91 -6.52
N LYS A 39 -7.09 -2.22 -6.69
CA LYS A 39 -6.29 -2.81 -7.78
C LYS A 39 -4.81 -2.40 -7.80
N PHE A 40 -4.24 -1.93 -6.69
CA PHE A 40 -2.80 -1.61 -6.58
C PHE A 40 -1.95 -2.85 -6.26
N MET A 41 -2.16 -3.94 -6.99
CA MET A 41 -1.57 -5.25 -6.69
C MET A 41 -0.03 -5.22 -6.71
N LYS A 42 0.57 -4.42 -7.60
CA LYS A 42 2.03 -4.26 -7.69
C LYS A 42 2.64 -3.65 -6.43
N ILE A 43 1.92 -2.74 -5.76
CA ILE A 43 2.40 -2.10 -4.52
C ILE A 43 2.35 -3.13 -3.37
N ILE A 44 1.26 -3.90 -3.28
CA ILE A 44 1.08 -4.93 -2.25
C ILE A 44 2.11 -6.06 -2.40
N SER A 45 2.43 -6.45 -3.62
CA SER A 45 3.43 -7.49 -3.89
C SER A 45 4.86 -7.09 -3.51
N LEU A 46 5.13 -5.79 -3.40
CA LEU A 46 6.45 -5.26 -3.06
C LEU A 46 6.56 -4.85 -1.58
N ALA A 47 5.44 -4.79 -0.87
CA ALA A 47 5.42 -4.39 0.52
C ALA A 47 6.00 -5.51 1.43
N PRO A 48 6.78 -5.16 2.47
CA PRO A 48 7.33 -6.13 3.41
C PRO A 48 6.24 -6.73 4.31
N GLU A 49 5.18 -5.98 4.61
CA GLU A 49 4.08 -6.39 5.47
C GLU A 49 2.75 -5.77 5.01
N VAL A 50 1.67 -6.52 5.18
CA VAL A 50 0.32 -6.14 4.76
C VAL A 50 -0.65 -6.34 5.93
N LEU A 51 -1.24 -5.25 6.42
CA LEU A 51 -2.12 -5.18 7.60
C LEU A 51 -3.60 -5.09 7.22
#